data_AF-A0AAN8PNY4-F1
#
_entry.id   AF-A0AAN8PNY4-F1
#
_cell.length_a   1.000
_cell.length_b   1.000
_cell.length_c   1.000
_cell.angle_alpha   90.00
_cell.angle_beta   90.00
_cell.angle_gamma   90.00
#
_symmetry.space_group_name_H-M   'P 1'
#
loop_
_entity.id
_entity.type
_entity.pdbx_description
1 polymer ?
#
loop_
_entity_poly.entity_id
_entity_poly.type
_entity_poly.pdbx_seq_one_letter_code
_entity_poly.pdbx_strand_id
1 'polypeptide(L)'
;MDKVYLKYKEAMMNPTRLMDELGIESDGVDSLGMGIIRKEVDLTNEEKQYLLAVERGDVPSTRQILLQSSSNGININCVDPLGRSALLVAIENENIEMIELLLQYNVEVGDSLLHAINEENVEAVELILNHEVNTKGEEVGPLISNFLNFLGTLGHII
;
A
#
# COMPACT_ATOMS: atom_id res chain seq x y z
N MET A 1 41.49 -8.83 6.66
CA MET A 1 40.14 -8.70 6.08
C MET A 1 39.53 -10.10 6.15
N ASP A 2 38.54 -10.30 7.02
CA ASP A 2 38.11 -11.66 7.41
C ASP A 2 37.44 -12.43 6.27
N LYS A 3 37.71 -13.74 6.21
CA LYS A 3 37.10 -14.66 5.22
C LYS A 3 35.56 -14.61 5.25
N VAL A 4 34.99 -14.33 6.42
CA VAL A 4 33.56 -14.12 6.60
C VAL A 4 33.10 -12.92 5.77
N TYR A 5 33.78 -11.77 5.88
CA TYR A 5 33.45 -10.56 5.12
C TYR A 5 33.58 -10.77 3.61
N LEU A 6 34.60 -11.52 3.18
CA LEU A 6 34.79 -11.85 1.76
C LEU A 6 33.65 -12.71 1.23
N LYS A 7 33.21 -13.71 2.00
CA LYS A 7 32.08 -14.57 1.64
C LYS A 7 30.76 -13.81 1.59
N TYR A 8 30.52 -12.91 2.55
CA TYR A 8 29.34 -12.03 2.53
C TYR A 8 29.37 -11.10 1.31
N LYS A 9 30.52 -10.53 0.97
CA LYS A 9 30.69 -9.66 -0.20
C LYS A 9 30.49 -10.44 -1.52
N GLU A 10 31.02 -11.65 -1.63
CA GLU A 10 30.79 -12.52 -2.79
C GLU A 10 29.32 -12.90 -2.94
N ALA A 11 28.62 -13.19 -1.84
CA ALA A 11 27.19 -13.52 -1.86
C ALA A 11 26.32 -12.32 -2.27
N MET A 12 26.61 -11.11 -1.78
CA MET A 12 25.89 -9.89 -2.17
C MET A 12 26.15 -9.49 -3.63
N MET A 13 27.35 -9.77 -4.14
CA MET A 13 27.76 -9.38 -5.50
C MET A 13 27.40 -10.41 -6.57
N ASN A 14 26.90 -11.60 -6.21
CA ASN A 14 26.54 -12.65 -7.17
C ASN A 14 25.16 -13.27 -6.86
N PRO A 15 24.07 -12.48 -6.91
CA PRO A 15 22.72 -12.91 -6.57
C PRO A 15 22.21 -14.04 -7.49
N THR A 16 22.76 -14.16 -8.71
CA THR A 16 22.40 -15.18 -9.70
C THR A 16 22.68 -16.60 -9.19
N ARG A 17 23.77 -16.80 -8.44
CA ARG A 17 24.16 -18.13 -7.93
C ARG A 17 23.22 -18.67 -6.84
N LEU A 18 22.58 -17.78 -6.08
CA LEU A 18 21.58 -18.14 -5.08
C LEU A 18 20.24 -18.52 -5.73
N MET A 19 19.90 -17.87 -6.85
CA MET A 19 18.70 -18.17 -7.63
C MET A 19 18.79 -19.57 -8.27
N ASP A 20 19.97 -19.92 -8.82
CA ASP A 20 20.25 -21.25 -9.40
C ASP A 20 20.16 -22.39 -8.36
N GLU A 21 20.66 -22.17 -7.13
CA GLU A 21 20.61 -23.18 -6.06
C GLU A 21 19.19 -23.40 -5.51
N LEU A 22 18.31 -22.40 -5.59
CA LEU A 22 16.92 -22.47 -5.14
C LEU A 22 15.95 -22.92 -6.26
N GLY A 23 16.45 -23.15 -7.48
CA GLY A 23 15.64 -23.60 -8.62
C GLY A 23 14.57 -22.59 -9.05
N ILE A 24 14.84 -21.30 -8.87
CA ILE A 24 13.93 -20.21 -9.27
C ILE A 24 14.28 -19.81 -10.71
N GLU A 25 13.41 -20.15 -11.66
CA GLU A 25 13.55 -19.70 -13.05
C GLU A 25 13.36 -18.18 -13.12
N SER A 26 14.39 -17.46 -13.56
CA SER A 26 14.34 -16.00 -13.70
C SER A 26 13.69 -15.64 -15.04
N ASP A 27 12.39 -15.41 -15.03
CA ASP A 27 11.75 -14.66 -16.11
C ASP A 27 12.16 -13.18 -16.00
N GLY A 28 13.10 -12.78 -16.85
CA GLY A 28 13.39 -11.37 -17.15
C GLY A 28 14.19 -10.60 -16.08
N VAL A 29 15.43 -10.24 -16.42
CA VAL A 29 16.10 -9.12 -15.76
C VAL A 29 15.40 -7.81 -16.17
N ASP A 30 15.05 -6.98 -15.20
CA ASP A 30 14.58 -5.63 -15.47
C ASP A 30 15.71 -4.79 -16.10
N SER A 31 15.37 -3.83 -16.95
CA SER A 31 16.35 -2.99 -17.70
C SER A 31 17.26 -2.13 -16.82
N LEU A 32 17.12 -2.18 -15.50
CA LEU A 32 17.88 -1.39 -14.53
C LEU A 32 18.81 -2.24 -13.66
N GLY A 33 18.78 -3.57 -13.78
CA GLY A 33 19.73 -4.47 -13.11
C GLY A 33 19.72 -4.35 -11.58
N MET A 34 18.61 -3.89 -10.99
CA MET A 34 18.52 -3.62 -9.55
C MET A 34 18.07 -4.83 -8.73
N GLY A 35 17.78 -5.98 -9.36
CA GLY A 35 17.57 -7.25 -8.66
C GLY A 35 16.36 -7.25 -7.70
N ILE A 36 15.50 -6.24 -7.80
CA ILE A 36 14.19 -6.28 -7.16
C ILE A 36 13.29 -6.99 -8.16
N ILE A 37 13.24 -8.32 -8.06
CA ILE A 37 12.14 -9.09 -8.66
C ILE A 37 10.89 -8.69 -7.87
N ARG A 38 10.26 -7.56 -8.24
CA ARG A 38 8.83 -7.43 -7.99
C ARG A 38 8.24 -8.51 -8.87
N LYS A 39 7.82 -9.62 -8.27
CA LYS A 39 6.96 -10.57 -8.97
C LYS A 39 5.79 -9.71 -9.44
N GLU A 40 5.73 -9.41 -10.73
CA GLU A 40 4.52 -8.88 -11.34
C GLU A 40 3.47 -9.94 -11.06
N VAL A 41 2.70 -9.74 -9.99
CA VAL A 41 1.52 -10.55 -9.76
C VAL A 41 0.57 -10.06 -10.83
N ASP A 42 0.47 -10.84 -11.91
CA ASP A 42 -0.46 -10.56 -12.98
C ASP A 42 -1.85 -10.36 -12.37
N LEU A 43 -2.29 -9.11 -12.28
CA LEU A 43 -3.61 -8.76 -11.81
C LEU A 43 -4.63 -9.53 -12.65
N THR A 44 -5.55 -10.19 -11.97
CA THR A 44 -6.73 -10.79 -12.61
C THR A 44 -7.55 -9.70 -13.31
N ASN A 45 -8.42 -10.08 -14.24
CA ASN A 45 -9.25 -9.10 -14.92
C ASN A 45 -10.19 -8.38 -13.95
N GLU A 46 -10.63 -9.09 -12.91
CA GLU A 46 -11.47 -8.59 -11.83
C GLU A 46 -10.72 -7.58 -10.95
N GLU A 47 -9.47 -7.85 -10.60
CA GLU A 47 -8.62 -6.91 -9.85
C GLU A 47 -8.30 -5.65 -10.67
N LYS A 48 -8.06 -5.79 -11.99
CA LYS A 48 -7.89 -4.64 -12.89
C LYS A 48 -9.15 -3.80 -12.95
N GLN A 49 -10.33 -4.42 -13.03
CA GLN A 49 -11.61 -3.72 -13.02
C GLN A 49 -11.86 -3.00 -11.70
N TYR A 50 -11.51 -3.63 -10.58
CA TYR A 50 -11.57 -3.03 -9.26
C TYR A 50 -10.71 -1.77 -9.16
N LEU A 51 -9.42 -1.87 -9.48
CA LEU A 51 -8.50 -0.72 -9.42
C LEU A 51 -8.93 0.41 -10.38
N LEU A 52 -9.40 0.05 -11.58
CA LEU A 52 -9.89 1.03 -12.56
C LEU A 52 -11.18 1.73 -12.09
N ALA A 53 -12.07 1.03 -11.40
CA ALA A 53 -13.27 1.64 -10.82
C ALA A 53 -12.90 2.65 -9.74
N VAL A 54 -11.91 2.32 -8.90
CA VAL A 54 -11.37 3.22 -7.87
C VAL A 54 -10.71 4.46 -8.49
N GLU A 55 -9.86 4.26 -9.50
CA GLU A 55 -9.17 5.34 -10.21
C GLU A 55 -10.16 6.32 -10.87
N ARG A 56 -11.30 5.82 -11.37
CA ARG A 56 -12.37 6.64 -11.96
C ARG A 56 -13.28 7.29 -10.91
N GLY A 57 -13.15 6.95 -9.63
CA GLY A 57 -14.03 7.39 -8.57
C GLY A 57 -15.44 6.76 -8.63
N ASP A 58 -15.59 5.61 -9.28
CA ASP A 58 -16.88 4.89 -9.37
C ASP A 58 -17.17 4.12 -8.07
N VAL A 59 -17.68 4.85 -7.07
CA VAL A 59 -18.04 4.32 -5.75
C VAL A 59 -19.10 3.21 -5.85
N PRO A 60 -20.19 3.33 -6.64
CA PRO A 60 -21.19 2.27 -6.76
C PRO A 60 -20.60 0.95 -7.27
N SER A 61 -19.82 0.99 -8.34
CA SER A 61 -19.21 -0.22 -8.91
C SER A 61 -18.19 -0.83 -7.95
N THR A 62 -17.35 0.01 -7.33
CA THR A 62 -16.37 -0.43 -6.33
C THR A 62 -17.06 -1.14 -5.17
N ARG A 63 -18.17 -0.60 -4.66
CA ARG A 63 -18.96 -1.22 -3.59
C ARG A 63 -19.50 -2.60 -3.99
N GLN A 64 -19.99 -2.74 -5.23
CA GLN A 64 -20.47 -4.04 -5.72
C GLN A 64 -19.35 -5.07 -5.80
N ILE A 65 -18.17 -4.65 -6.28
CA ILE A 65 -17.00 -5.53 -6.38
C ILE A 65 -16.53 -5.95 -4.98
N LEU A 66 -16.45 -5.02 -4.03
CA LEU A 66 -16.06 -5.31 -2.64
C LEU A 66 -17.04 -6.28 -1.96
N LEU A 67 -18.36 -6.14 -2.18
CA LEU A 67 -19.36 -7.08 -1.68
C LEU A 67 -19.19 -8.50 -2.24
N GLN A 68 -18.76 -8.61 -3.50
CA GLN A 68 -18.58 -9.89 -4.18
C GLN A 68 -17.18 -10.48 -3.98
N SER A 69 -16.24 -9.72 -3.42
CA SER A 69 -14.83 -10.10 -3.27
C SER A 69 -14.65 -11.44 -2.55
N SER A 70 -15.39 -11.68 -1.45
CA SER A 70 -15.37 -12.93 -0.68
C SER A 70 -15.78 -14.16 -1.49
N SER A 71 -16.68 -14.00 -2.46
CA SER A 71 -17.19 -15.09 -3.30
C SER A 71 -16.34 -15.31 -4.54
N ASN A 72 -15.76 -14.23 -5.08
CA ASN A 72 -15.02 -14.24 -6.34
C ASN A 72 -13.51 -14.43 -6.13
N GLY A 73 -13.03 -14.43 -4.88
CA GLY A 73 -11.61 -14.60 -4.56
C GLY A 73 -10.74 -13.42 -5.00
N ILE A 74 -11.33 -12.23 -5.14
CA ILE A 74 -10.62 -11.00 -5.55
C ILE A 74 -9.74 -10.54 -4.38
N ASN A 75 -8.46 -10.27 -4.64
CA ASN A 75 -7.62 -9.61 -3.65
C ASN A 75 -7.94 -8.11 -3.59
N ILE A 76 -8.63 -7.68 -2.53
CA ILE A 76 -8.96 -6.26 -2.31
C ILE A 76 -7.73 -5.38 -2.01
N ASN A 77 -6.61 -6.00 -1.61
CA ASN A 77 -5.32 -5.36 -1.35
C ASN A 77 -4.37 -5.48 -2.54
N CYS A 78 -4.90 -5.73 -3.74
CA CYS A 78 -4.09 -5.72 -4.96
C CYS A 78 -3.49 -4.33 -5.22
N VAL A 79 -2.36 -4.32 -5.93
CA VAL A 79 -1.62 -3.10 -6.28
C VAL A 79 -1.49 -2.98 -7.79
N ASP A 80 -1.50 -1.76 -8.30
CA ASP A 80 -1.26 -1.49 -9.71
C ASP A 80 0.21 -1.75 -10.11
N PRO A 81 0.59 -1.68 -11.40
CA PRO A 81 1.98 -1.85 -11.83
C PRO A 81 2.98 -0.84 -11.23
N LEU A 82 2.51 0.29 -10.70
CA LEU A 82 3.34 1.27 -9.99
C LEU A 82 3.51 0.89 -8.50
N GLY A 83 2.73 -0.07 -8.00
CA GLY A 83 2.71 -0.52 -6.62
C GLY A 83 1.74 0.27 -5.75
N ARG A 84 0.78 0.98 -6.33
CA ARG A 84 -0.24 1.75 -5.59
C ARG A 84 -1.42 0.86 -5.24
N SER A 85 -1.87 0.93 -3.99
CA SER A 85 -3.11 0.29 -3.54
C SER A 85 -4.33 1.12 -3.93
N ALA A 86 -5.51 0.51 -3.91
CA ALA A 86 -6.78 1.22 -4.09
C ALA A 86 -6.94 2.42 -3.13
N LEU A 87 -6.52 2.26 -1.87
CA LEU A 87 -6.63 3.32 -0.87
C LEU A 87 -5.71 4.50 -1.20
N LEU A 88 -4.49 4.24 -1.67
CA LEU A 88 -3.55 5.29 -2.05
C LEU A 88 -4.07 6.08 -3.26
N VAL A 89 -4.62 5.40 -4.27
CA VAL A 89 -5.25 6.07 -5.43
C VAL A 89 -6.45 6.93 -5.00
N ALA A 90 -7.25 6.47 -4.03
CA ALA A 90 -8.37 7.25 -3.52
C ALA A 90 -7.92 8.53 -2.79
N ILE A 91 -6.79 8.47 -2.07
CA ILE A 91 -6.17 9.62 -1.38
C ILE A 91 -5.58 10.61 -2.40
N GLU A 92 -4.82 10.13 -3.38
CA GLU A 92 -4.26 10.97 -4.48
C GLU A 92 -5.36 11.73 -5.23
N ASN A 93 -6.54 11.11 -5.37
CA ASN A 93 -7.70 11.72 -6.02
C ASN A 93 -8.57 12.57 -5.09
N GLU A 94 -8.19 12.73 -3.81
CA GLU A 94 -8.96 13.41 -2.76
C GLU A 94 -10.42 12.92 -2.66
N ASN A 95 -10.66 11.64 -3.01
CA ASN A 95 -12.01 11.08 -3.05
C ASN A 95 -12.38 10.49 -1.68
N ILE A 96 -12.88 11.37 -0.80
CA ILE A 96 -13.24 11.03 0.58
C ILE A 96 -14.27 9.88 0.65
N GLU A 97 -15.30 9.90 -0.20
CA GLU A 97 -16.34 8.86 -0.21
C GLU A 97 -15.73 7.48 -0.55
N MET A 98 -14.76 7.44 -1.46
CA MET A 98 -14.04 6.22 -1.81
C MET A 98 -13.15 5.75 -0.65
N ILE A 99 -12.46 6.67 0.04
CA ILE A 99 -11.64 6.35 1.23
C ILE A 99 -12.51 5.71 2.32
N GLU A 100 -13.65 6.31 2.65
CA GLU A 100 -14.59 5.77 3.64
C GLU A 100 -15.09 4.38 3.22
N LEU A 101 -15.48 4.22 1.96
CA LEU A 101 -15.92 2.93 1.43
C LEU A 101 -14.83 1.88 1.61
N LEU A 102 -13.60 2.16 1.20
CA LEU A 102 -12.49 1.23 1.29
C LEU A 102 -12.21 0.83 2.75
N LEU A 103 -12.12 1.80 3.66
CA LEU A 103 -11.88 1.55 5.08
C LEU A 103 -13.00 0.70 5.72
N GLN A 104 -14.27 0.89 5.34
CA GLN A 104 -15.38 0.05 5.81
C GLN A 104 -15.20 -1.43 5.47
N TYR A 105 -14.51 -1.76 4.39
CA TYR A 105 -14.21 -3.14 3.98
C TYR A 105 -12.85 -3.64 4.48
N ASN A 106 -12.18 -2.88 5.37
CA ASN A 106 -10.93 -3.25 6.00
C ASN A 106 -9.81 -3.58 5.01
N VAL A 107 -9.68 -2.81 3.92
CA VAL A 107 -8.45 -2.85 3.12
C VAL A 107 -7.25 -2.46 3.97
N GLU A 108 -6.09 -3.00 3.61
CA GLU A 108 -4.83 -2.69 4.29
C GLU A 108 -4.45 -1.22 4.10
N VAL A 109 -4.21 -0.53 5.21
CA VAL A 109 -3.78 0.88 5.22
C VAL A 109 -2.37 1.03 4.67
N GLY A 110 -1.47 0.09 4.99
CA GLY A 110 -0.06 0.15 4.56
C GLY A 110 0.59 1.49 4.87
N ASP A 111 1.13 2.13 3.83
CA ASP A 111 1.79 3.44 3.81
C ASP A 111 0.84 4.60 3.45
N SER A 112 -0.47 4.35 3.29
CA SER A 112 -1.47 5.37 2.96
C SER A 112 -1.55 6.52 3.98
N LEU A 113 -1.34 6.25 5.27
CA LEU A 113 -1.32 7.29 6.30
C LEU A 113 -0.16 8.28 6.09
N LEU A 114 1.04 7.77 5.80
CA LEU A 114 2.21 8.60 5.55
C LEU A 114 2.01 9.42 4.28
N HIS A 115 1.41 8.82 3.25
CA HIS A 115 1.08 9.51 2.02
C HIS A 115 0.08 10.65 2.25
N ALA A 116 -1.01 10.40 2.98
CA ALA A 116 -2.00 11.43 3.32
C ALA A 116 -1.40 12.61 4.12
N ILE A 117 -0.42 12.34 4.99
CA ILE A 117 0.32 13.39 5.70
C ILE A 117 1.19 14.22 4.75
N ASN A 118 1.91 13.58 3.81
CA ASN A 118 2.75 14.28 2.85
C ASN A 118 1.95 15.17 1.90
N GLU A 119 0.73 14.75 1.55
CA GLU A 119 -0.20 15.52 0.73
C GLU A 119 -1.01 16.55 1.56
N GLU A 120 -0.75 16.67 2.88
CA GLU A 120 -1.45 17.56 3.80
C GLU A 120 -2.99 17.36 3.82
N ASN A 121 -3.45 16.16 3.47
CA ASN A 121 -4.88 15.82 3.42
C ASN A 121 -5.39 15.45 4.82
N VAL A 122 -5.79 16.48 5.58
CA VAL A 122 -6.26 16.35 6.96
C VAL A 122 -7.44 15.38 7.09
N GLU A 123 -8.39 15.43 6.16
CA GLU A 123 -9.59 14.59 6.21
C GLU A 123 -9.27 13.11 6.01
N ALA A 124 -8.41 12.78 5.03
CA ALA A 124 -7.93 11.42 4.83
C ALA A 124 -7.15 10.90 6.04
N VAL A 125 -6.30 11.74 6.65
CA VAL A 125 -5.56 11.41 7.88
C VAL A 125 -6.54 11.07 9.01
N GLU A 126 -7.55 11.91 9.25
CA GLU A 126 -8.55 11.67 10.30
C GLU A 126 -9.30 10.34 10.08
N LEU A 127 -9.76 10.07 8.85
CA LEU A 127 -10.48 8.84 8.53
C LEU A 127 -9.64 7.59 8.73
N ILE A 128 -8.40 7.58 8.24
CA ILE A 128 -7.47 6.45 8.39
C ILE A 128 -7.15 6.21 9.86
N LEU A 129 -6.89 7.27 10.63
CA LEU A 129 -6.57 7.17 12.04
C LEU A 129 -7.75 6.68 12.88
N ASN A 130 -8.96 7.16 12.59
CA ASN A 130 -10.18 6.67 13.24
C ASN A 130 -10.41 5.17 12.94
N HIS A 131 -10.17 4.74 11.71
CA HIS A 131 -10.25 3.32 11.34
C HIS A 131 -9.23 2.47 12.10
N GLU A 132 -7.98 2.91 12.19
CA GLU A 132 -6.90 2.21 12.91
C GLU A 132 -7.17 2.09 14.42
N VAL A 133 -7.69 3.14 15.06
CA VAL A 133 -8.08 3.10 16.48
C VAL A 133 -9.22 2.09 16.70
N ASN A 134 -10.22 2.08 15.82
CA ASN A 134 -11.37 1.19 15.91
C ASN A 134 -10.98 -0.27 15.66
N THR A 135 -10.00 -0.54 14.81
CA THR A 135 -9.56 -1.90 14.46
C THR A 135 -8.50 -2.46 15.41
N LYS A 136 -7.59 -1.62 15.94
CA LYS A 136 -6.45 -2.06 16.77
C LYS A 136 -6.63 -1.80 18.27
N GLY A 137 -7.62 -1.03 18.68
CA GLY A 137 -7.90 -0.71 20.09
C GLY A 137 -7.03 0.44 20.64
N GLU A 138 -7.47 0.97 21.78
CA GLU A 138 -7.18 2.29 22.38
C GLU A 138 -5.72 2.78 22.48
N GLU A 139 -4.70 1.97 22.19
CA GLU A 139 -3.28 2.35 22.33
C GLU A 139 -2.86 3.47 21.36
N VAL A 140 -3.50 3.56 20.20
CA VAL A 140 -3.14 4.54 19.15
C VAL A 140 -3.80 5.91 19.37
N GLY A 141 -4.96 5.95 20.04
CA GLY A 141 -5.76 7.17 20.22
C GLY A 141 -5.01 8.33 20.88
N PRO A 142 -4.29 8.12 22.01
CA PRO A 142 -3.51 9.16 22.64
C PRO A 142 -2.34 9.67 21.78
N LEU A 143 -1.67 8.79 21.04
CA LEU A 143 -0.57 9.17 20.14
C LEU A 143 -1.06 10.02 18.97
N ILE A 144 -2.21 9.65 18.41
CA ILE A 144 -2.89 10.37 17.33
C ILE A 144 -3.38 11.74 17.80
N SER A 145 -4.06 11.79 18.96
CA SER A 145 -4.52 13.06 19.53
C SER A 145 -3.35 14.00 19.81
N ASN A 146 -2.23 13.47 20.31
CA ASN A 146 -1.00 14.25 20.51
C ASN A 146 -0.39 14.73 19.18
N PHE A 147 -0.43 13.93 18.12
CA PHE A 147 0.05 14.30 16.79
C PHE A 147 -0.83 15.39 16.14
N LEU A 148 -2.16 15.27 16.20
CA LEU A 148 -3.09 16.29 15.70
C LEU A 148 -2.98 17.60 16.50
N ASN A 149 -2.82 17.52 17.83
CA ASN A 149 -2.54 18.70 18.65
C ASN A 149 -1.19 19.34 18.33
N PHE A 150 -0.17 18.53 18.00
CA PHE A 150 1.14 19.02 17.57
C PHE A 150 1.07 19.75 16.22
N LEU A 151 0.35 19.21 15.25
CA LEU A 151 0.10 19.89 13.97
C LEU A 151 -0.75 21.16 14.16
N GLY A 152 -1.80 21.10 14.99
CA GLY A 152 -2.64 22.26 15.29
C GLY A 152 -1.91 23.38 16.05
N THR A 153 -0.90 23.06 16.86
CA THR A 153 -0.04 24.07 17.53
C THR A 153 1.02 24.64 16.60
N LEU A 154 1.43 23.90 15.57
CA LEU A 154 2.28 24.40 14.48
C LEU A 154 1.51 25.25 13.45
N GLY A 155 0.18 25.09 13.36
CA GLY A 155 -0.72 25.92 12.55
C GLY A 155 -0.85 27.39 12.99
N HIS A 156 -0.05 27.85 13.97
CA HIS A 156 0.19 29.27 14.23
C HIS A 156 1.48 29.82 13.56
N ILE A 157 2.16 29.02 12.73
CA ILE A 157 3.39 29.42 12.02
C ILE A 157 3.29 29.08 10.52
N ILE A 158 2.13 29.30 9.90
CA ILE A 158 2.03 29.49 8.44
C ILE A 158 1.30 30.80 8.18
#